data_AF-A0A2N2ZK28-F1
#
_entry.id   AF-A0A2N2ZK28-F1
#
_cell.length_a   1.000
_cell.length_b   1.000
_cell.length_c   1.000
_cell.angle_alpha   90.00
_cell.angle_beta   90.00
_cell.angle_gamma   90.00
#
_symmetry.space_group_name_H-M   'P 1'
#
loop_
_entity.id
_entity.type
_entity.pdbx_description
1 polymer ?
#
loop_
_entity_poly.entity_id
_entity_poly.type
_entity_poly.pdbx_seq_one_letter_code
_entity_poly.pdbx_strand_id
1 'polypeptide(L)'
;ILLGGGTLGNGEGRFSDKVIKVPSKRGPQALRLLLDDYDTNSNKNENYLAYYDRQGKNYFYELLKSLADTTVMTPEEFIDWGHDEAYVQAIGVGECAGVVIDLISTLLFESEEKIDLAKSAFDNSHFSDSIYHAYNASINTAKALLLSENVETNSQANIISLFDEHFTQTGKIKLPSSFADTIYQINKNEPTENFAQQYLAESISLLKIVQTYREKTQAHETVS
;
A
#
# COMPACT_ATOMS: atom_id res chain seq x y z
N ILE A 1 -9.35 -9.65 -19.58
CA ILE A 1 -9.87 -8.88 -20.74
C ILE A 1 -11.00 -7.99 -20.25
N LEU A 2 -10.85 -6.69 -20.52
CA LEU A 2 -11.80 -5.63 -20.18
C LEU A 2 -12.30 -5.03 -21.50
N LEU A 3 -13.62 -4.92 -21.69
CA LEU A 3 -14.24 -4.43 -22.94
C LEU A 3 -15.34 -3.39 -22.65
N GLY A 4 -15.72 -2.60 -23.65
CA GLY A 4 -16.81 -1.61 -23.52
C GLY A 4 -16.44 -0.32 -22.78
N GLY A 5 -15.15 -0.12 -22.47
CA GLY A 5 -14.66 1.16 -21.95
C GLY A 5 -14.40 2.15 -23.09
N GLY A 6 -14.65 3.43 -22.84
CA GLY A 6 -14.42 4.46 -23.86
C GLY A 6 -14.87 5.85 -23.44
N THR A 7 -14.48 6.85 -24.23
CA THR A 7 -14.96 8.23 -24.11
C THR A 7 -16.29 8.39 -24.85
N LEU A 8 -17.34 8.83 -24.15
CA LEU A 8 -18.68 9.02 -24.73
C LEU A 8 -18.86 10.42 -25.35
N GLY A 9 -17.87 11.30 -25.19
CA GLY A 9 -17.93 12.71 -25.59
C GLY A 9 -18.36 13.62 -24.43
N ASN A 10 -18.25 14.93 -24.61
CA ASN A 10 -18.67 15.94 -23.61
C ASN A 10 -18.06 15.78 -22.20
N GLY A 11 -16.86 15.21 -22.10
CA GLY A 11 -16.20 14.95 -20.82
C GLY A 11 -16.71 13.71 -20.08
N GLU A 12 -17.63 12.94 -20.68
CA GLU A 12 -18.12 11.69 -20.11
C GLU A 12 -17.29 10.50 -20.61
N GLY A 13 -16.95 9.61 -19.67
CA GLY A 13 -16.24 8.37 -19.93
C GLY A 13 -16.97 7.21 -19.28
N ARG A 14 -16.79 6.02 -19.86
CA ARG A 14 -17.37 4.77 -19.35
C ARG A 14 -16.25 3.81 -18.94
N PHE A 15 -16.40 3.21 -17.76
CA PHE A 15 -15.56 2.09 -17.34
C PHE A 15 -15.91 0.83 -18.13
N SER A 16 -14.87 0.11 -18.54
CA SER A 16 -15.00 -1.19 -19.18
C SER A 16 -15.57 -2.26 -18.25
N ASP A 17 -16.32 -3.18 -18.82
CA ASP A 17 -16.75 -4.40 -18.14
C ASP A 17 -15.61 -5.42 -18.02
N LYS A 18 -15.56 -6.10 -16.88
CA LYS A 18 -14.76 -7.30 -16.69
C LYS A 18 -15.44 -8.50 -17.33
N VAL A 19 -15.01 -8.85 -18.55
CA VAL A 19 -15.58 -9.94 -19.36
C VAL A 19 -15.03 -11.29 -18.92
N ILE A 20 -13.71 -11.50 -19.02
CA ILE A 20 -13.09 -12.81 -18.74
C ILE A 20 -11.60 -12.68 -18.37
N LYS A 21 -11.08 -13.63 -17.60
CA LYS A 21 -9.63 -13.81 -17.37
C LYS A 21 -9.08 -14.82 -18.36
N VAL A 22 -7.96 -14.52 -19.00
CA VAL A 22 -7.24 -15.44 -19.90
C VAL A 22 -5.75 -15.40 -19.57
N PRO A 23 -5.00 -16.49 -19.84
CA PRO A 23 -3.53 -16.48 -19.76
C PRO A 23 -2.91 -15.37 -20.62
N SER A 24 -1.82 -14.75 -20.14
CA SER A 24 -1.17 -13.61 -20.82
C SER A 24 -0.73 -13.96 -22.25
N LYS A 25 -0.18 -15.17 -22.45
CA LYS A 25 0.23 -15.69 -23.77
C LYS A 25 -0.90 -15.79 -24.78
N ARG A 26 -2.15 -15.94 -24.34
CA ARG A 26 -3.33 -15.99 -25.22
C ARG A 26 -3.89 -14.60 -25.55
N GLY A 27 -3.33 -13.53 -24.99
CA GLY A 27 -3.73 -12.14 -25.26
C GLY A 27 -3.77 -11.79 -26.76
N PRO A 28 -2.72 -12.09 -27.55
CA PRO A 28 -2.74 -11.84 -28.99
C PRO A 28 -3.85 -12.62 -29.72
N GLN A 29 -4.15 -13.85 -29.31
CA GLN A 29 -5.23 -14.64 -29.91
C GLN A 29 -6.60 -14.07 -29.54
N ALA A 30 -6.78 -13.63 -28.29
CA ALA A 30 -8.01 -12.98 -27.86
C ALA A 30 -8.28 -11.70 -28.66
N LEU A 31 -7.25 -10.89 -28.91
CA LEU A 31 -7.39 -9.69 -29.74
C LEU A 31 -7.80 -10.04 -31.18
N ARG A 32 -7.21 -11.08 -31.79
CA ARG A 32 -7.61 -11.54 -33.13
C ARG A 32 -9.09 -11.95 -33.17
N LEU A 33 -9.53 -12.81 -32.25
CA LEU A 33 -10.93 -13.23 -32.19
C LEU A 33 -11.90 -12.05 -32.08
N LEU A 34 -11.56 -11.05 -31.27
CA LEU A 34 -12.39 -9.85 -31.10
C LEU A 34 -12.46 -8.99 -32.38
N LEU A 35 -11.33 -8.84 -33.08
CA LEU A 35 -11.29 -8.06 -34.32
C LEU A 35 -11.96 -8.81 -35.48
N ASP A 36 -11.72 -10.11 -35.61
CA ASP A 36 -12.31 -10.96 -36.65
C ASP A 36 -13.84 -11.03 -36.49
N ASP A 37 -14.31 -11.17 -35.25
CA ASP A 37 -15.74 -11.16 -34.92
C ASP A 37 -16.38 -9.81 -35.25
N TYR A 38 -15.72 -8.70 -34.93
CA TYR A 38 -16.19 -7.36 -35.25
C TYR A 38 -16.21 -7.11 -36.76
N ASP A 39 -15.17 -7.48 -37.49
CA ASP A 39 -15.10 -7.34 -38.95
C ASP A 39 -16.23 -8.13 -39.64
N THR A 40 -16.54 -9.32 -39.13
CA THR A 40 -17.57 -10.20 -39.70
C THR A 40 -19.00 -9.77 -39.36
N ASN A 41 -19.25 -9.29 -38.14
CA ASN A 41 -20.61 -9.13 -37.60
C ASN A 41 -21.01 -7.66 -37.34
N SER A 42 -20.13 -6.69 -37.62
CA SER A 42 -20.45 -5.27 -37.47
C SER A 42 -21.41 -4.78 -38.55
N ASN A 43 -22.26 -3.83 -38.17
CA ASN A 43 -23.11 -3.12 -39.11
C ASN A 43 -22.31 -2.03 -39.83
N LYS A 44 -22.83 -1.57 -40.97
CA LYS A 44 -22.20 -0.48 -41.72
C LYS A 44 -22.07 0.78 -40.84
N ASN A 45 -20.84 1.30 -40.76
CA ASN A 45 -20.45 2.47 -39.95
C ASN A 45 -20.64 2.31 -38.43
N GLU A 46 -20.80 1.08 -37.92
CA GLU A 46 -20.82 0.81 -36.49
C GLU A 46 -19.40 0.82 -35.95
N ASN A 47 -19.10 1.63 -34.94
CA ASN A 47 -17.81 1.57 -34.25
C ASN A 47 -17.78 0.43 -33.21
N TYR A 48 -16.58 0.06 -32.76
CA TYR A 48 -16.42 -1.08 -31.86
C TYR A 48 -17.17 -0.94 -30.52
N LEU A 49 -17.29 0.28 -29.99
CA LEU A 49 -18.01 0.53 -28.73
C LEU A 49 -19.52 0.29 -28.90
N ALA A 50 -20.10 0.77 -30.01
CA ALA A 50 -21.50 0.53 -30.35
C ALA A 50 -21.77 -0.96 -30.63
N TYR A 51 -20.83 -1.64 -31.29
CA TYR A 51 -20.88 -3.08 -31.49
C TYR A 51 -20.89 -3.83 -30.16
N TYR A 52 -20.03 -3.44 -29.22
CA TYR A 52 -20.01 -4.03 -27.89
C TYR A 52 -21.34 -3.83 -27.15
N ASP A 53 -21.89 -2.62 -27.18
CA ASP A 53 -23.16 -2.29 -26.52
C ASP A 53 -24.34 -3.08 -27.11
N ARG A 54 -24.34 -3.34 -28.42
CA ARG A 54 -25.37 -4.13 -29.10
C ARG A 54 -25.33 -5.61 -28.74
N GLN A 55 -24.14 -6.21 -28.73
CA GLN A 55 -23.98 -7.65 -28.46
C GLN A 55 -24.04 -7.96 -26.95
N GLY A 56 -23.48 -7.06 -26.14
CA GLY A 56 -23.42 -7.16 -24.69
C GLY A 56 -22.33 -8.11 -24.17
N LYS A 57 -22.05 -7.98 -22.87
CA LYS A 57 -20.98 -8.70 -22.16
C LYS A 57 -21.00 -10.23 -22.34
N ASN A 58 -22.17 -10.86 -22.25
CA ASN A 58 -22.29 -12.32 -22.28
C ASN A 58 -21.87 -12.91 -23.64
N TYR A 59 -22.12 -12.19 -24.73
CA TYR A 59 -21.70 -12.59 -26.06
C TYR A 59 -20.17 -12.72 -26.13
N PHE A 60 -19.45 -11.69 -25.69
CA PHE A 60 -17.98 -11.71 -25.68
C PHE A 60 -17.40 -12.68 -24.66
N TYR A 61 -18.12 -12.94 -23.56
CA TYR A 61 -17.72 -13.99 -22.63
C TYR A 61 -17.70 -15.36 -23.32
N GLU A 62 -18.77 -15.74 -24.02
CA GLU A 62 -18.83 -17.03 -24.74
C GLU A 62 -17.81 -17.10 -25.88
N LEU A 63 -17.61 -16.00 -26.63
CA LEU A 63 -16.60 -15.91 -27.69
C LEU A 63 -15.18 -16.23 -27.16
N LEU A 64 -14.85 -15.73 -25.97
CA LEU A 64 -13.50 -15.83 -25.39
C LEU A 64 -13.33 -17.00 -24.42
N LYS A 65 -14.41 -17.70 -24.07
CA LYS A 65 -14.43 -18.72 -23.01
C LYS A 65 -13.43 -19.84 -23.23
N SER A 66 -13.26 -20.27 -24.48
CA SER A 66 -12.30 -21.31 -24.85
C SER A 66 -10.85 -20.93 -24.53
N LEU A 67 -10.52 -19.63 -24.56
CA LEU A 67 -9.18 -19.14 -24.23
C LEU A 67 -8.91 -19.10 -22.72
N ALA A 68 -9.95 -19.14 -21.90
CA ALA A 68 -9.83 -19.12 -20.44
C ALA A 68 -9.62 -20.51 -19.83
N ASP A 69 -9.84 -21.58 -20.59
CA ASP A 69 -9.66 -22.95 -20.11
C ASP A 69 -8.18 -23.24 -19.88
N THR A 70 -7.83 -23.60 -18.64
CA THR A 70 -6.46 -23.90 -18.19
C THR A 70 -6.23 -25.39 -17.94
N THR A 71 -7.22 -26.24 -18.23
CA THR A 71 -7.12 -27.70 -18.04
C THR A 71 -6.10 -28.35 -18.98
N VAL A 72 -5.86 -27.74 -20.14
CA VAL A 72 -4.82 -28.12 -21.11
C VAL A 72 -3.99 -26.87 -21.42
N MET A 73 -2.84 -26.76 -20.76
CA MET A 73 -1.84 -25.71 -21.04
C MET A 73 -0.55 -26.34 -21.50
N THR A 74 0.08 -25.77 -22.53
CA THR A 74 1.42 -26.20 -22.91
C THR A 74 2.46 -25.66 -21.92
N PRO A 75 3.62 -26.32 -21.75
CA PRO A 75 4.68 -25.83 -20.85
C PRO A 75 5.11 -24.38 -21.15
N GLU A 76 5.03 -23.96 -22.41
CA GLU A 76 5.36 -22.60 -22.88
C GLU A 76 4.35 -21.54 -22.41
N GLU A 77 3.11 -21.94 -22.10
CA GLU A 77 2.07 -21.04 -21.58
C GLU A 77 2.25 -20.72 -20.09
N PHE A 78 3.13 -21.44 -19.40
CA PHE A 78 3.59 -21.10 -18.06
C PHE A 78 4.76 -20.14 -18.07
N ILE A 79 5.48 -19.96 -19.17
CA ILE A 79 6.63 -19.06 -19.24
C ILE A 79 6.12 -17.71 -19.73
N ASP A 80 6.31 -16.61 -19.00
CA ASP A 80 5.82 -15.29 -19.44
C ASP A 80 6.66 -14.71 -20.60
N TRP A 81 6.22 -13.61 -21.21
CA TRP A 81 7.02 -12.93 -22.24
C TRP A 81 8.32 -12.37 -21.65
N GLY A 82 9.47 -12.81 -22.16
CA GLY A 82 10.79 -12.32 -21.73
C GLY A 82 11.43 -13.07 -20.56
N HIS A 83 10.89 -14.24 -20.19
CA HIS A 83 11.47 -15.15 -19.21
C HIS A 83 11.69 -16.55 -19.81
N ASP A 84 12.62 -17.30 -19.22
CA ASP A 84 12.92 -18.69 -19.60
C ASP A 84 12.42 -19.69 -18.54
N GLU A 85 11.98 -19.20 -17.38
CA GLU A 85 11.49 -20.02 -16.26
C GLU A 85 9.96 -20.05 -16.22
N ALA A 86 9.41 -21.21 -15.86
CA ALA A 86 7.96 -21.39 -15.74
C ALA A 86 7.41 -20.67 -14.51
N TYR A 87 6.29 -19.99 -14.69
CA TYR A 87 5.51 -19.33 -13.66
C TYR A 87 5.04 -20.36 -12.63
N VAL A 88 5.62 -20.28 -11.44
CA VAL A 88 5.14 -20.96 -10.25
C VAL A 88 4.22 -20.00 -9.52
N GLN A 89 2.95 -20.38 -9.34
CA GLN A 89 2.00 -19.59 -8.56
C GLN A 89 2.38 -19.64 -7.07
N ALA A 90 3.37 -18.84 -6.67
CA ALA A 90 3.57 -18.50 -5.28
C ALA A 90 2.44 -17.52 -4.91
N ILE A 91 1.42 -18.01 -4.22
CA ILE A 91 0.38 -17.15 -3.64
C ILE A 91 1.02 -16.39 -2.46
N GLY A 92 1.74 -15.31 -2.78
CA GLY A 92 2.16 -14.28 -1.84
C GLY A 92 1.27 -13.06 -2.07
N VAL A 93 0.63 -12.57 -1.02
CA VAL A 93 -0.28 -11.43 -1.09
C VAL A 93 0.54 -10.16 -1.31
N GLY A 94 0.42 -9.54 -2.48
CA GLY A 94 0.78 -8.13 -2.71
C GLY A 94 2.24 -7.80 -3.00
N GLU A 95 2.71 -8.01 -4.23
CA GLU A 95 3.95 -7.38 -4.71
C GLU A 95 3.69 -6.64 -6.03
N CYS A 96 3.39 -5.34 -5.91
CA CYS A 96 3.77 -4.42 -6.97
C CYS A 96 5.27 -4.15 -6.78
N ALA A 97 6.02 -4.30 -7.86
CA ALA A 97 7.45 -4.07 -8.01
C ALA A 97 7.89 -2.63 -7.65
N GLY A 98 7.83 -2.27 -6.37
CA GLY A 98 8.69 -1.25 -5.78
C GLY A 98 9.98 -1.92 -5.35
N VAL A 99 11.09 -1.18 -5.36
CA VAL A 99 12.28 -1.56 -4.58
C VAL A 99 11.78 -2.04 -3.21
N VAL A 100 12.21 -3.22 -2.75
CA VAL A 100 11.98 -3.70 -1.39
C VAL A 100 12.78 -2.78 -0.46
N ILE A 101 12.30 -1.54 -0.32
CA ILE A 101 12.75 -0.61 0.70
C ILE A 101 12.21 -1.23 1.99
N ASP A 102 13.12 -1.53 2.92
CA ASP A 102 12.73 -1.85 4.28
C ASP A 102 11.99 -0.63 4.86
N LEU A 103 10.68 -0.64 4.69
CA LEU A 103 9.78 0.44 5.08
C LEU A 103 9.92 0.73 6.57
N ILE A 104 10.23 -0.28 7.39
CA ILE A 104 10.45 -0.12 8.82
C ILE A 104 11.71 0.71 9.06
N SER A 105 12.83 0.36 8.43
CA SER A 105 14.08 1.12 8.55
C SER A 105 13.96 2.52 7.97
N THR A 106 13.25 2.70 6.86
CA THR A 106 12.96 4.04 6.29
C THR A 106 12.14 4.88 7.25
N LEU A 107 11.08 4.34 7.85
CA LEU A 107 10.27 5.09 8.81
C LEU A 107 11.07 5.51 10.04
N LEU A 108 11.99 4.67 10.53
CA LEU A 108 12.84 5.02 11.67
C LEU A 108 13.89 6.07 11.31
N PHE A 109 14.52 5.96 10.14
CA PHE A 109 15.44 6.99 9.64
C PHE A 109 14.70 8.33 9.49
N GLU A 110 13.51 8.31 8.90
CA GLU A 110 12.66 9.49 8.78
C GLU A 110 12.23 10.07 10.14
N SER A 111 12.10 9.24 11.18
CA SER A 111 11.83 9.69 12.55
C SER A 111 13.03 10.42 13.14
N GLU A 112 14.25 9.94 12.90
CA GLU A 112 15.50 10.60 13.32
C GLU A 112 15.63 11.97 12.66
N GLU A 113 15.44 12.06 11.35
CA GLU A 113 15.46 13.34 10.63
C GLU A 113 14.43 14.33 11.18
N LYS A 114 13.21 13.87 11.46
CA LYS A 114 12.16 14.72 12.04
C LYS A 114 12.49 15.15 13.47
N ILE A 115 13.15 14.32 14.26
CA ILE A 115 13.65 14.73 15.59
C ILE A 115 14.70 15.83 15.46
N ASP A 116 15.60 15.74 14.48
CA ASP A 116 16.63 16.77 14.27
C ASP A 116 16.04 18.09 13.76
N LEU A 117 15.01 18.02 12.91
CA LEU A 117 14.19 19.19 12.56
C LEU A 117 13.48 19.78 13.78
N ALA A 118 12.93 18.94 14.65
CA ALA A 118 12.26 19.39 15.87
C ALA A 118 13.23 20.10 16.82
N LYS A 119 14.43 19.53 17.05
CA LYS A 119 15.51 20.18 17.82
C LYS A 119 15.89 21.53 17.23
N SER A 120 16.12 21.57 15.91
CA SER A 120 16.47 22.80 15.22
C SER A 120 15.38 23.86 15.35
N ALA A 121 14.11 23.47 15.20
CA ALA A 121 12.98 24.38 15.39
C ALA A 121 12.89 24.90 16.84
N PHE A 122 13.10 24.02 17.82
CA PHE A 122 13.14 24.39 19.24
C PHE A 122 14.24 25.42 19.54
N ASP A 123 15.46 25.17 19.06
CA ASP A 123 16.63 26.05 19.26
C ASP A 123 16.43 27.44 18.63
N ASN A 124 15.59 27.53 17.59
CA ASN A 124 15.21 28.79 16.94
C ASN A 124 13.91 29.40 17.51
N SER A 125 13.42 28.91 18.64
CA SER A 125 12.17 29.34 19.29
C SER A 125 10.90 29.17 18.44
N HIS A 126 10.94 28.31 17.41
CA HIS A 126 9.78 27.92 16.61
C HIS A 126 9.04 26.75 17.27
N PHE A 127 8.45 26.99 18.44
CA PHE A 127 7.89 25.94 19.30
C PHE A 127 6.79 25.12 18.63
N SER A 128 5.89 25.76 17.86
CA SER A 128 4.85 25.06 17.10
C SER A 128 5.44 24.06 16.09
N ASP A 129 6.50 24.45 15.38
CA ASP A 129 7.16 23.61 14.38
C ASP A 129 7.89 22.45 15.06
N SER A 130 8.55 22.72 16.19
CA SER A 130 9.18 21.67 17.03
C SER A 130 8.16 20.62 17.43
N ILE A 131 7.00 21.04 17.93
CA ILE A 131 5.92 20.14 18.35
C ILE A 131 5.38 19.32 17.16
N TYR A 132 5.18 19.97 16.01
CA TYR A 132 4.71 19.30 14.79
C TYR A 132 5.69 18.24 14.30
N HIS A 133 6.99 18.54 14.26
CA HIS A 133 8.02 17.58 13.85
C HIS A 133 8.14 16.42 14.86
N ALA A 134 8.10 16.70 16.16
CA ALA A 134 8.09 15.67 17.20
C ALA A 134 6.86 14.75 17.10
N TYR A 135 5.67 15.30 16.81
CA TYR A 135 4.47 14.49 16.55
C TYR A 135 4.68 13.53 15.38
N ASN A 136 5.16 14.03 14.24
CA ASN A 136 5.36 13.20 13.06
C ASN A 136 6.43 12.12 13.30
N ALA A 137 7.51 12.43 14.02
CA ALA A 137 8.51 11.44 14.41
C ALA A 137 7.90 10.34 15.28
N SER A 138 7.05 10.70 16.25
CA SER A 138 6.39 9.71 17.11
C SER A 138 5.40 8.82 16.35
N ILE A 139 4.62 9.37 15.42
CA ILE A 139 3.71 8.60 14.56
C ILE A 139 4.47 7.63 13.65
N ASN A 140 5.55 8.09 13.00
CA ASN A 140 6.38 7.23 12.14
C ASN A 140 7.03 6.11 12.96
N THR A 141 7.53 6.42 14.15
CA THR A 141 8.12 5.45 15.08
C THR A 141 7.11 4.37 15.49
N ALA A 142 5.90 4.78 15.87
CA ALA A 142 4.83 3.84 16.23
C ALA A 142 4.43 2.95 15.05
N LYS A 143 4.28 3.54 13.86
CA LYS A 143 3.97 2.81 12.61
C LYS A 143 5.06 1.78 12.29
N ALA A 144 6.33 2.16 12.38
CA ALA A 144 7.44 1.27 12.12
C ALA A 144 7.39 0.01 13.03
N LEU A 145 7.08 0.20 14.31
CA LEU A 145 6.98 -0.90 15.25
C LEU A 145 5.74 -1.80 15.00
N LEU A 146 4.59 -1.21 14.70
CA LEU A 146 3.38 -1.97 14.34
C LEU A 146 3.61 -2.83 13.10
N LEU A 147 4.26 -2.28 12.07
CA LEU A 147 4.62 -3.02 10.86
C LEU A 147 5.58 -4.17 11.16
N SER A 148 6.48 -4.02 12.13
CA SER A 148 7.37 -5.11 12.55
C SER A 148 6.65 -6.30 13.20
N GLU A 149 5.43 -6.10 13.71
CA GLU A 149 4.55 -7.17 14.19
C GLU A 149 3.47 -7.56 13.17
N ASN A 150 3.65 -7.18 11.89
CA ASN A 150 2.69 -7.41 10.80
C ASN A 150 1.29 -6.82 11.09
N VAL A 151 1.22 -5.73 11.84
CA VAL A 151 -0.03 -5.02 12.10
C VAL A 151 -0.26 -3.96 11.03
N GLU A 152 -1.36 -4.11 10.28
CA GLU A 152 -1.75 -3.14 9.25
C GLU A 152 -2.25 -1.82 9.88
N THR A 153 -1.89 -0.69 9.26
CA THR A 153 -2.25 0.64 9.75
C THR A 153 -2.78 1.50 8.61
N ASN A 154 -3.97 2.10 8.79
CA ASN A 154 -4.68 2.80 7.71
C ASN A 154 -4.91 4.31 7.97
N SER A 155 -4.66 4.79 9.19
CA SER A 155 -4.77 6.22 9.56
C SER A 155 -3.93 6.54 10.81
N GLN A 156 -3.68 7.83 11.08
CA GLN A 156 -2.95 8.25 12.30
C GLN A 156 -3.69 7.86 13.59
N ALA A 157 -5.02 8.05 13.63
CA ALA A 157 -5.82 7.65 14.80
C ALA A 157 -5.76 6.14 15.04
N ASN A 158 -5.74 5.35 13.96
CA ASN A 158 -5.59 3.90 14.03
C ASN A 158 -4.20 3.48 14.52
N ILE A 159 -3.12 4.13 14.06
CA ILE A 159 -1.76 3.92 14.56
C ILE A 159 -1.69 4.15 16.07
N ILE A 160 -2.27 5.26 16.55
CA ILE A 160 -2.26 5.61 17.97
C ILE A 160 -2.95 4.54 18.81
N SER A 161 -4.16 4.14 18.42
CA SER A 161 -4.93 3.12 19.14
C SER A 161 -4.23 1.76 19.14
N LEU A 162 -3.73 1.32 17.98
CA LEU A 162 -3.09 0.02 17.83
C LEU A 162 -1.75 -0.06 18.58
N PHE A 163 -1.00 1.03 18.65
CA PHE A 163 0.26 1.02 19.40
C PHE A 163 0.00 0.75 20.88
N ASP A 164 -1.01 1.40 21.48
CA ASP A 164 -1.37 1.12 22.85
C ASP A 164 -1.88 -0.29 23.05
N GLU A 165 -2.75 -0.79 22.17
CA GLU A 165 -3.28 -2.16 22.21
C GLU A 165 -2.16 -3.21 22.15
N HIS A 166 -1.23 -3.08 21.20
CA HIS A 166 -0.22 -4.09 20.93
C HIS A 166 1.00 -4.00 21.85
N PHE A 167 1.39 -2.79 22.31
CA PHE A 167 2.66 -2.58 22.99
C PHE A 167 2.55 -2.05 24.41
N THR A 168 1.75 -1.01 24.64
CA THR A 168 1.65 -0.38 25.98
C THR A 168 0.83 -1.24 26.93
N GLN A 169 -0.37 -1.67 26.51
CA GLN A 169 -1.31 -2.45 27.33
C GLN A 169 -0.81 -3.87 27.58
N THR A 170 -0.08 -4.45 26.62
CA THR A 170 0.59 -5.75 26.79
C THR A 170 1.83 -5.67 27.69
N GLY A 171 2.32 -4.47 27.97
CA GLY A 171 3.54 -4.24 28.75
C GLY A 171 4.84 -4.55 28.01
N LYS A 172 4.78 -4.83 26.69
CA LYS A 172 5.96 -5.03 25.83
C LYS A 172 6.82 -3.77 25.78
N ILE A 173 6.18 -2.61 25.72
CA ILE A 173 6.81 -1.29 25.81
C ILE A 173 6.29 -0.58 27.07
N LYS A 174 7.21 -0.12 27.91
CA LYS A 174 6.89 0.62 29.13
C LYS A 174 7.04 2.11 28.88
N LEU A 175 5.92 2.81 28.85
CA LEU A 175 5.85 4.27 28.78
C LEU A 175 5.32 4.85 30.10
N PRO A 176 5.62 6.11 30.43
CA PRO A 176 5.08 6.77 31.62
C PRO A 176 3.55 6.91 31.60
N SER A 177 2.97 7.04 30.39
CA SER A 177 1.54 7.14 30.11
C SER A 177 1.21 6.33 28.84
N SER A 178 -0.06 6.23 28.47
CA SER A 178 -0.42 5.66 27.18
C SER A 178 0.17 6.49 26.04
N PHE A 179 0.44 5.84 24.90
CA PHE A 179 0.90 6.52 23.70
C PHE A 179 -0.15 7.53 23.22
N ALA A 180 -1.44 7.18 23.28
CA ALA A 180 -2.52 8.09 23.00
C ALA A 180 -2.50 9.33 23.90
N ASP A 181 -2.31 9.15 25.20
CA ASP A 181 -2.25 10.28 26.14
C ASP A 181 -1.12 11.23 25.82
N THR A 182 0.07 10.70 25.49
CA THR A 182 1.21 11.49 25.02
C THR A 182 0.86 12.21 23.72
N ILE A 183 0.45 11.49 22.68
CA ILE A 183 0.27 12.05 21.34
C ILE A 183 -0.78 13.15 21.31
N TYR A 184 -1.91 12.95 21.98
CA TYR A 184 -2.99 13.93 21.99
C TYR A 184 -2.71 15.18 22.84
N GLN A 185 -1.56 15.30 23.51
CA GLN A 185 -1.19 16.57 24.16
C GLN A 185 -1.09 17.73 23.15
N ILE A 186 -0.78 17.45 21.88
CA ILE A 186 -0.64 18.47 20.82
C ILE A 186 -1.91 19.30 20.58
N ASN A 187 -3.10 18.76 20.85
CA ASN A 187 -4.37 19.47 20.70
C ASN A 187 -4.94 19.98 22.04
N LYS A 188 -4.26 19.71 23.15
CA LYS A 188 -4.67 20.09 24.51
C LYS A 188 -3.84 21.23 25.10
N ASN A 189 -2.65 21.47 24.58
CA ASN A 189 -1.71 22.46 25.11
C ASN A 189 -1.36 23.52 24.06
N GLU A 190 -1.16 24.75 24.52
CA GLU A 190 -0.61 25.80 23.68
C GLU A 190 0.88 25.54 23.39
N PRO A 191 1.39 25.95 22.21
CA PRO A 191 2.78 25.72 21.80
C PRO A 191 3.76 26.65 22.52
N THR A 192 3.93 26.40 23.82
CA THR A 192 4.89 27.09 24.68
C THR A 192 6.26 26.42 24.62
N GLU A 193 7.31 27.14 25.01
CA GLU A 193 8.67 26.60 25.13
C GLU A 193 8.70 25.33 26.01
N ASN A 194 8.09 25.39 27.19
CA ASN A 194 8.08 24.27 28.12
C ASN A 194 7.37 23.04 27.53
N PHE A 195 6.23 23.24 26.87
CA PHE A 195 5.52 22.14 26.22
C PHE A 195 6.31 21.56 25.04
N ALA A 196 6.91 22.41 24.19
CA ALA A 196 7.74 21.94 23.09
C ALA A 196 8.95 21.15 23.58
N GLN A 197 9.60 21.58 24.67
CA GLN A 197 10.72 20.89 25.28
C GLN A 197 10.32 19.50 25.79
N GLN A 198 9.22 19.43 26.54
CA GLN A 198 8.70 18.18 27.07
C GLN A 198 8.32 17.21 25.94
N TYR A 199 7.52 17.69 24.97
CA TYR A 199 7.00 16.86 23.90
C TYR A 199 8.11 16.33 22.97
N LEU A 200 9.14 17.15 22.71
CA LEU A 200 10.34 16.72 22.00
C LEU A 200 11.10 15.63 22.78
N ALA A 201 11.29 15.80 24.08
CA ALA A 201 11.96 14.80 24.92
C ALA A 201 11.20 13.47 24.96
N GLU A 202 9.86 13.51 25.01
CA GLU A 202 8.99 12.33 24.93
C GLU A 202 9.14 11.61 23.59
N SER A 203 9.17 12.35 22.47
CA SER A 203 9.39 11.79 21.12
C SER A 203 10.76 11.11 20.98
N ILE A 204 11.83 11.76 21.46
CA ILE A 204 13.19 11.20 21.49
C ILE A 204 13.25 9.92 22.32
N SER A 205 12.63 9.95 23.50
CA SER A 205 12.58 8.79 24.40
C SER A 205 11.86 7.60 23.75
N LEU A 206 10.73 7.86 23.10
CA LEU A 206 9.96 6.83 22.38
C LEU A 206 10.80 6.16 21.29
N LEU A 207 11.45 6.94 20.41
CA LEU A 207 12.30 6.39 19.35
C LEU A 207 13.38 5.47 19.91
N LYS A 208 14.07 5.91 20.96
CA LYS A 208 15.13 5.11 21.61
C LYS A 208 14.59 3.82 22.21
N ILE A 209 13.43 3.87 22.85
CA ILE A 209 12.77 2.68 23.43
C ILE A 209 12.41 1.69 22.31
N VAL A 210 11.84 2.17 21.21
CA VAL A 210 11.47 1.34 20.05
C VAL A 210 12.70 0.71 19.39
N GLN A 211 13.78 1.48 19.17
CA GLN A 211 15.04 0.95 18.63
C GLN A 211 15.61 -0.15 19.53
N THR A 212 15.66 0.10 20.84
CA THR A 212 16.14 -0.89 21.83
C THR A 212 15.28 -2.16 21.84
N TYR A 213 13.96 -2.03 21.70
CA TYR A 213 13.05 -3.17 21.62
C TYR A 213 13.33 -3.99 20.36
N ARG A 214 13.45 -3.34 19.19
CA ARG A 214 13.72 -4.01 17.91
C ARG A 214 15.04 -4.76 17.91
N GLU A 215 16.11 -4.15 18.43
CA GLU A 215 17.42 -4.80 18.55
C GLU A 215 17.34 -6.10 19.36
N LYS A 216 16.59 -6.10 20.46
CA LYS A 216 16.40 -7.30 21.30
C LYS A 216 15.59 -8.39 20.60
N THR A 217 14.52 -8.02 19.91
CA THR A 217 13.65 -8.98 19.22
C THR A 217 14.37 -9.61 18.03
N GLN A 218 15.08 -8.80 17.24
CA GLN A 218 15.87 -9.29 16.11
C GLN A 218 17.01 -10.20 16.56
N ALA A 219 17.70 -9.88 17.65
CA ALA A 219 18.76 -10.74 18.19
C ALA A 219 18.23 -12.11 18.69
N HIS A 220 16.95 -12.18 19.12
CA HIS A 220 16.32 -13.43 19.52
C HIS A 220 15.93 -14.33 18.34
N GLU A 221 15.56 -13.73 17.21
CA GLU A 221 15.19 -14.45 15.97
C GLU A 221 16.40 -15.05 15.26
N THR A 222 17.59 -14.44 15.34
CA THR A 222 18.81 -14.99 14.71
C THR A 222 19.45 -16.16 15.47
N VAL A 223 18.99 -16.46 16.69
CA VAL A 223 19.57 -17.47 17.59
C VAL A 223 18.66 -18.70 17.74
N SER A 224 17.47 -18.68 17.14
CA SER A 224 16.51 -19.81 17.14
C SER A 224 16.46 -20.50 15.79
#